data_AF-A0A7J2U797-F1
#
_entry.id   AF-A0A7J2U797-F1
#
_cell.length_a   1.000
_cell.length_b   1.000
_cell.length_c   1.000
_cell.angle_alpha   90.00
_cell.angle_beta   90.00
_cell.angle_gamma   90.00
#
_symmetry.space_group_name_H-M   'P 1'
#
loop_
_entity.id
_entity.type
_entity.pdbx_description
1 polymer ?
#
loop_
_entity_poly.entity_id
_entity_poly.type
_entity_poly.pdbx_seq_one_letter_code
_entity_poly.pdbx_strand_id
1 'polypeptide(L)'
;MGMGSQPANRAFYQPETKVLMVTICSLNKKAGGSSKYDETQALASKLVRTRDDLLKARREAFDLLFSGQIKWQGIPLGNLKYNRELRLGKDFGGNIEDVKYLPAIYRYDGRFYTALGRDGRDKLLRSKHHVLIMSGLYGLVTPAEPIQLYSMPIERGSKVQEIWKRNKVLTRVLVEYAQLNRIKRIFDFTARSDYRELIDWDFVANATGAEVLYCFSVMGGDEDALIPFAKFMKNFALVASEEELFAIKPETEIEDVLIRDVPYTRANLPSKERERILQAIEEIPLAPISVEKIPDELGIGRPGDIKESGNWLISFTPSFQKSLSSIEDKKMEGRILEAIAKLSCNPTALIGDTNKPLSGSLKGMWRYRIGDYRLIHKPDPDKRVLYLILIHPREKVYGSLEKS
;
A
#
# COMPACT_ATOMS: atom_id res chain seq x y z
N MET A 1 -18.88 50.37 -2.20
CA MET A 1 -19.72 49.24 -1.77
C MET A 1 -19.38 48.03 -2.63
N GLY A 2 -18.39 47.24 -2.20
CA GLY A 2 -18.10 45.95 -2.82
C GLY A 2 -18.86 44.88 -2.05
N MET A 3 -19.88 44.28 -2.68
CA MET A 3 -20.58 43.13 -2.10
C MET A 3 -19.58 41.99 -1.97
N GLY A 4 -19.13 41.76 -0.73
CA GLY A 4 -18.47 40.53 -0.35
C GLY A 4 -19.43 39.38 -0.62
N SER A 5 -19.08 38.54 -1.58
CA SER A 5 -19.68 37.22 -1.74
C SER A 5 -19.53 36.48 -0.41
N GLN A 6 -20.63 36.33 0.33
CA GLN A 6 -20.70 35.42 1.46
C GLN A 6 -20.30 34.01 0.98
N PRO A 7 -19.40 33.30 1.66
CA PRO A 7 -19.12 31.92 1.27
C PRO A 7 -20.39 31.11 1.52
N ALA A 8 -20.94 30.55 0.45
CA ALA A 8 -22.04 29.60 0.47
C ALA A 8 -21.84 28.57 1.59
N ASN A 9 -22.90 28.37 2.38
CA ASN A 9 -23.08 27.37 3.43
C ASN A 9 -22.13 26.17 3.24
N ARG A 10 -20.99 26.15 3.96
CA ARG A 10 -19.99 25.09 3.80
C ARG A 10 -20.63 23.78 4.21
N ALA A 11 -20.89 22.91 3.23
CA ALA A 11 -21.46 21.59 3.48
C ALA A 11 -20.60 20.85 4.51
N PHE A 12 -21.23 20.43 5.61
CA PHE A 12 -20.61 19.58 6.61
C PHE A 12 -20.59 18.15 6.09
N TYR A 13 -19.49 17.43 6.34
CA TYR A 13 -19.39 16.03 5.97
C TYR A 13 -20.15 15.18 6.99
N GLN A 14 -21.32 14.69 6.57
CA GLN A 14 -22.30 14.00 7.42
C GLN A 14 -22.81 12.74 6.71
N PRO A 15 -21.96 11.70 6.55
CA PRO A 15 -22.39 10.44 5.97
C PRO A 15 -23.37 9.70 6.90
N GLU A 16 -24.27 8.92 6.31
CA GLU A 16 -25.35 8.21 7.03
C GLU A 16 -25.62 6.78 6.53
N THR A 17 -25.09 6.41 5.37
CA THR A 17 -25.27 5.07 4.80
C THR A 17 -24.34 4.04 5.43
N LYS A 18 -24.57 2.77 5.15
CA LYS A 18 -23.81 1.62 5.64
C LYS A 18 -22.66 1.24 4.69
N VAL A 19 -22.23 2.18 3.83
CA VAL A 19 -21.12 2.00 2.89
C VAL A 19 -19.95 2.88 3.31
N LEU A 20 -18.77 2.28 3.36
CA LEU A 20 -17.50 2.95 3.63
C LEU A 20 -16.52 2.77 2.48
N MET A 21 -15.82 3.84 2.12
CA MET A 21 -14.73 3.84 1.16
C MET A 21 -13.45 4.28 1.87
N VAL A 22 -12.38 3.51 1.74
CA VAL A 22 -11.09 3.86 2.33
C VAL A 22 -10.12 4.19 1.21
N THR A 23 -9.64 5.43 1.19
CA THR A 23 -8.64 5.91 0.21
C THR A 23 -7.39 6.40 0.95
N ILE A 24 -6.38 6.90 0.24
CA ILE A 24 -5.10 7.32 0.82
C ILE A 24 -4.85 8.82 0.68
N CYS A 25 -4.03 9.35 1.58
CA CYS A 25 -3.57 10.73 1.54
C CYS A 25 -2.70 11.01 0.31
N SER A 26 -2.27 12.25 0.15
CA SER A 26 -1.33 12.64 -0.89
C SER A 26 0.02 13.04 -0.32
N LEU A 27 1.10 12.69 -1.03
CA LEU A 27 2.42 13.27 -0.81
C LEU A 27 2.36 14.79 -1.01
N ASN A 28 1.84 15.24 -2.17
CA ASN A 28 1.64 16.65 -2.51
C ASN A 28 0.47 17.24 -1.71
N LYS A 29 0.70 18.42 -1.11
CA LYS A 29 -0.30 19.09 -0.27
C LYS A 29 -0.30 20.60 -0.51
N LYS A 30 -1.48 21.21 -0.42
CA LYS A 30 -1.65 22.66 -0.48
C LYS A 30 -1.24 23.31 0.83
N ALA A 31 -0.48 24.40 0.75
CA ALA A 31 -0.15 25.23 1.90
C ALA A 31 -1.35 26.10 2.32
N GLY A 32 -1.16 26.89 3.39
CA GLY A 32 -2.20 27.76 3.95
C GLY A 32 -3.13 27.04 4.92
N GLY A 33 -4.23 27.69 5.26
CA GLY A 33 -5.19 27.23 6.26
C GLY A 33 -5.70 28.36 7.14
N SER A 34 -6.53 28.00 8.11
CA SER A 34 -7.04 28.90 9.15
C SER A 34 -6.79 28.30 10.53
N SER A 35 -6.76 29.14 11.57
CA SER A 35 -6.62 28.68 12.95
C SER A 35 -7.88 28.02 13.53
N LYS A 36 -8.96 27.92 12.74
CA LYS A 36 -10.18 27.22 13.13
C LYS A 36 -9.97 25.70 13.07
N TYR A 37 -10.04 25.05 14.24
CA TYR A 37 -10.11 23.61 14.39
C TYR A 37 -11.54 23.18 14.75
N ASP A 38 -12.26 22.64 13.77
CA ASP A 38 -13.59 22.06 13.98
C ASP A 38 -13.48 20.61 14.47
N GLU A 39 -13.57 20.43 15.79
CA GLU A 39 -13.48 19.13 16.46
C GLU A 39 -14.57 18.15 16.01
N THR A 40 -15.73 18.64 15.57
CA THR A 40 -16.87 17.78 15.15
C THR A 40 -16.59 17.02 13.85
N GLN A 41 -15.65 17.51 13.05
CA GLN A 41 -15.23 16.88 11.80
C GLN A 41 -14.05 15.91 12.02
N ALA A 42 -13.34 16.01 13.15
CA ALA A 42 -12.22 15.13 13.45
C ALA A 42 -12.68 13.69 13.69
N LEU A 43 -11.93 12.70 13.17
CA LEU A 43 -12.25 11.29 13.41
C LEU A 43 -12.23 10.97 14.91
N ALA A 44 -11.29 11.55 15.66
CA ALA A 44 -11.15 11.31 17.09
C ALA A 44 -12.41 11.66 17.90
N SER A 45 -13.20 12.66 17.50
CA SER A 45 -14.47 12.99 18.17
C SER A 45 -15.62 12.05 17.83
N LYS A 46 -15.44 11.21 16.81
CA LYS A 46 -16.41 10.18 16.37
C LYS A 46 -16.12 8.80 16.97
N LEU A 47 -15.08 8.70 17.81
CA LEU A 47 -14.65 7.46 18.47
C LEU A 47 -14.85 7.58 19.98
N VAL A 48 -15.11 6.45 20.64
CA VAL A 48 -15.31 6.36 22.08
C VAL A 48 -14.17 5.58 22.73
N ARG A 49 -13.91 4.36 22.27
CA ARG A 49 -12.96 3.41 22.87
C ARG A 49 -11.53 3.61 22.37
N THR A 50 -11.36 3.93 21.09
CA THR A 50 -10.05 4.05 20.44
C THR A 50 -9.60 5.49 20.22
N ARG A 51 -10.35 6.48 20.75
CA ARG A 51 -10.03 7.91 20.64
C ARG A 51 -8.62 8.22 21.15
N ASP A 52 -8.32 7.81 22.38
CA ASP A 52 -7.05 8.16 23.03
C ASP A 52 -5.88 7.36 22.43
N ASP A 53 -6.12 6.12 22.01
CA ASP A 53 -5.17 5.32 21.25
C ASP A 53 -4.80 5.99 19.92
N LEU A 54 -5.80 6.52 19.19
CA LEU A 54 -5.58 7.25 17.96
C LEU A 54 -4.76 8.51 18.21
N LEU A 55 -5.14 9.33 19.19
CA LEU A 55 -4.40 10.57 19.52
C LEU A 55 -2.97 10.27 19.98
N LYS A 56 -2.77 9.21 20.76
CA LYS A 56 -1.43 8.75 21.16
C LYS A 56 -0.60 8.31 19.96
N ALA A 57 -1.15 7.53 19.04
CA ALA A 57 -0.44 7.12 17.83
C ALA A 57 -0.11 8.32 16.92
N ARG A 58 -1.02 9.30 16.80
CA ARG A 58 -0.76 10.56 16.10
C ARG A 58 0.37 11.35 16.75
N ARG A 59 0.40 11.40 18.09
CA ARG A 59 1.47 12.05 18.85
C ARG A 59 2.82 11.38 18.61
N GLU A 60 2.86 10.06 18.63
CA GLU A 60 4.10 9.31 18.35
C GLU A 60 4.59 9.53 16.92
N ALA A 61 3.68 9.57 15.93
CA ALA A 61 4.04 9.89 14.55
C ALA A 61 4.59 11.33 14.43
N PHE A 62 4.02 12.28 15.17
CA PHE A 62 4.53 13.65 15.28
C PHE A 62 5.93 13.68 15.93
N ASP A 63 6.14 12.97 17.03
CA ASP A 63 7.44 12.96 17.71
C ASP A 63 8.52 12.26 16.85
N LEU A 64 8.15 11.19 16.13
CA LEU A 64 9.03 10.49 15.19
C LEU A 64 9.53 11.41 14.07
N LEU A 65 8.67 12.30 13.58
CA LEU A 65 8.99 13.32 12.58
C LEU A 65 10.18 14.20 12.99
N PHE A 66 10.22 14.59 14.26
CA PHE A 66 11.25 15.48 14.82
C PHE A 66 12.39 14.75 15.56
N SER A 67 12.33 13.42 15.63
CA SER A 67 13.35 12.60 16.30
C SER A 67 14.72 12.59 15.62
N GLY A 68 14.79 13.00 14.34
CA GLY A 68 15.99 12.88 13.50
C GLY A 68 16.31 11.45 13.03
N GLN A 69 15.55 10.44 13.47
CA GLN A 69 15.80 9.03 13.18
C GLN A 69 15.36 8.58 11.78
N ILE A 70 14.51 9.36 11.10
CA ILE A 70 14.01 9.04 9.76
C ILE A 70 14.38 10.16 8.81
N LYS A 71 14.84 9.76 7.63
CA LYS A 71 15.20 10.64 6.53
C LYS A 71 14.40 10.28 5.29
N TRP A 72 14.03 11.29 4.51
CA TRP A 72 13.51 11.14 3.17
C TRP A 72 14.53 11.72 2.19
N GLN A 73 15.04 10.89 1.28
CA GLN A 73 16.08 11.30 0.32
C GLN A 73 17.28 11.99 1.03
N GLY A 74 17.71 11.44 2.17
CA GLY A 74 18.80 11.97 2.98
C GLY A 74 18.45 13.15 3.89
N ILE A 75 17.25 13.73 3.78
CA ILE A 75 16.81 14.88 4.60
C ILE A 75 15.99 14.39 5.79
N PRO A 76 16.34 14.74 7.05
CA PRO A 76 15.50 14.43 8.21
C PRO A 76 14.06 14.91 8.01
N LEU A 77 13.07 14.07 8.35
CA LEU A 77 11.67 14.38 8.02
C LEU A 77 11.21 15.73 8.59
N GLY A 78 11.56 16.07 9.83
CA GLY A 78 11.23 17.36 10.45
C GLY A 78 11.75 18.59 9.69
N ASN A 79 12.79 18.44 8.87
CA ASN A 79 13.39 19.53 8.08
C ASN A 79 12.73 19.72 6.70
N LEU A 80 11.86 18.79 6.28
CA LEU A 80 11.14 18.91 5.02
C LEU A 80 10.26 20.15 5.01
N LYS A 81 10.12 20.78 3.83
CA LYS A 81 9.37 22.03 3.62
C LYS A 81 7.99 22.04 4.29
N TYR A 82 7.26 20.93 4.21
CA TYR A 82 5.90 20.82 4.74
C TYR A 82 5.83 20.65 6.26
N ASN A 83 6.92 20.28 6.93
CA ASN A 83 6.92 20.01 8.37
C ASN A 83 7.41 21.19 9.22
N ARG A 84 7.97 22.24 8.60
CA ARG A 84 8.56 23.39 9.32
C ARG A 84 7.57 24.17 10.18
N GLU A 85 6.33 24.31 9.71
CA GLU A 85 5.24 24.97 10.44
C GLU A 85 4.35 23.97 11.20
N LEU A 86 4.68 22.68 11.21
CA LEU A 86 3.92 21.69 11.96
C LEU A 86 4.10 21.96 13.46
N ARG A 87 2.99 21.96 14.20
CA ARG A 87 2.95 22.24 15.64
C ARG A 87 2.11 21.19 16.35
N LEU A 88 2.33 21.06 17.65
CA LEU A 88 1.55 20.19 18.51
C LEU A 88 0.19 20.83 18.84
N GLY A 89 -0.70 20.87 17.85
CA GLY A 89 -2.06 21.39 17.95
C GLY A 89 -3.06 20.37 18.49
N LYS A 90 -4.34 20.75 18.49
CA LYS A 90 -5.45 19.94 18.98
C LYS A 90 -5.59 18.58 18.26
N ASP A 91 -5.21 18.55 16.98
CA ASP A 91 -5.19 17.34 16.14
C ASP A 91 -4.24 16.24 16.62
N PHE A 92 -3.25 16.60 17.44
CA PHE A 92 -2.30 15.71 18.11
C PHE A 92 -2.55 15.60 19.63
N GLY A 93 -3.69 16.09 20.12
CA GLY A 93 -3.98 16.19 21.56
C GLY A 93 -3.17 17.28 22.28
N GLY A 94 -2.57 18.21 21.54
CA GLY A 94 -1.88 19.38 22.07
C GLY A 94 -2.79 20.59 22.24
N ASN A 95 -2.19 21.69 22.70
CA ASN A 95 -2.88 22.93 23.06
C ASN A 95 -2.31 24.18 22.36
N ILE A 96 -1.41 24.01 21.37
CA ILE A 96 -0.91 25.17 20.60
C ILE A 96 -2.05 25.72 19.72
N GLU A 97 -2.31 27.02 19.84
CA GLU A 97 -3.41 27.71 19.14
C GLU A 97 -2.99 28.32 17.80
N ASP A 98 -1.73 28.73 17.65
CA ASP A 98 -1.16 29.25 16.40
C ASP A 98 -0.85 28.12 15.42
N VAL A 99 -1.91 27.52 14.86
CA VAL A 99 -1.84 26.34 14.00
C VAL A 99 -2.74 26.52 12.78
N LYS A 100 -2.22 26.25 11.58
CA LYS A 100 -2.98 26.41 10.33
C LYS A 100 -3.57 25.08 9.85
N TYR A 101 -4.90 24.99 9.87
CA TYR A 101 -5.63 23.80 9.42
C TYR A 101 -6.32 24.02 8.07
N LEU A 102 -6.42 22.94 7.30
CA LEU A 102 -7.33 22.81 6.14
C LEU A 102 -8.05 21.47 6.26
N PRO A 103 -9.33 21.36 5.85
CA PRO A 103 -9.97 20.06 5.69
C PRO A 103 -9.12 19.13 4.84
N ALA A 104 -8.99 17.87 5.24
CA ALA A 104 -8.13 16.88 4.59
C ALA A 104 -8.34 16.81 3.08
N ILE A 105 -9.60 16.83 2.64
CA ILE A 105 -9.97 16.81 1.21
C ILE A 105 -9.45 18.00 0.42
N TYR A 106 -9.21 19.16 1.05
CA TYR A 106 -8.64 20.35 0.42
C TYR A 106 -7.14 20.49 0.65
N ARG A 107 -6.59 19.81 1.67
CA ARG A 107 -5.15 19.75 1.92
C ARG A 107 -4.44 18.88 0.88
N TYR A 108 -5.01 17.72 0.53
CA TYR A 108 -4.37 16.77 -0.38
C TYR A 108 -4.49 17.18 -1.85
N ASP A 109 -3.40 17.03 -2.62
CA ASP A 109 -3.29 17.54 -4.00
C ASP A 109 -2.40 16.68 -4.91
N GLY A 110 -2.55 15.35 -4.81
CA GLY A 110 -1.86 14.38 -5.67
C GLY A 110 -2.76 13.85 -6.77
N ARG A 111 -2.26 12.88 -7.56
CA ARG A 111 -2.95 12.24 -8.69
C ARG A 111 -4.45 12.01 -8.46
N PHE A 112 -4.81 11.32 -7.37
CA PHE A 112 -6.20 11.08 -6.99
C PHE A 112 -7.00 12.39 -6.86
N TYR A 113 -6.51 13.33 -6.04
CA TYR A 113 -7.21 14.57 -5.69
C TYR A 113 -7.24 15.60 -6.84
N THR A 114 -6.29 15.54 -7.76
CA THR A 114 -6.29 16.31 -9.00
C THR A 114 -7.34 15.76 -9.96
N ALA A 115 -7.38 14.43 -10.16
CA ALA A 115 -8.37 13.78 -11.01
C ALA A 115 -9.81 13.89 -10.46
N LEU A 116 -9.97 13.90 -9.13
CA LEU A 116 -11.24 14.14 -8.46
C LEU A 116 -11.77 15.56 -8.78
N GLY A 117 -10.87 16.54 -8.90
CA GLY A 117 -11.20 17.92 -9.23
C GLY A 117 -12.07 18.62 -8.17
N ARG A 118 -12.56 19.83 -8.47
CA ARG A 118 -13.44 20.56 -7.55
C ARG A 118 -14.79 19.85 -7.37
N ASP A 119 -15.41 19.44 -8.47
CA ASP A 119 -16.69 18.72 -8.49
C ASP A 119 -16.65 17.45 -7.62
N GLY A 120 -15.64 16.59 -7.80
CA GLY A 120 -15.54 15.36 -7.01
C GLY A 120 -15.26 15.61 -5.53
N ARG A 121 -14.49 16.67 -5.18
CA ARG A 121 -14.29 17.05 -3.77
C ARG A 121 -15.60 17.52 -3.13
N ASP A 122 -16.41 18.28 -3.86
CA ASP A 122 -17.71 18.76 -3.38
C ASP A 122 -18.71 17.60 -3.24
N LYS A 123 -18.75 16.67 -4.20
CA LYS A 123 -19.51 15.42 -4.10
C LYS A 123 -19.09 14.59 -2.89
N LEU A 124 -17.79 14.46 -2.66
CA LEU A 124 -17.25 13.67 -1.55
C LEU A 124 -17.65 14.27 -0.20
N LEU A 125 -17.59 15.59 -0.04
CA LEU A 125 -18.04 16.26 1.18
C LEU A 125 -19.55 16.16 1.42
N ARG A 126 -20.35 16.06 0.34
CA ARG A 126 -21.82 15.94 0.41
C ARG A 126 -22.31 14.50 0.36
N SER A 127 -21.40 13.54 0.20
CA SER A 127 -21.75 12.13 0.07
C SER A 127 -22.42 11.63 1.33
N LYS A 128 -23.50 10.86 1.15
CA LYS A 128 -24.12 10.09 2.23
C LYS A 128 -23.30 8.84 2.58
N HIS A 129 -22.33 8.47 1.74
CA HIS A 129 -21.40 7.37 1.97
C HIS A 129 -20.21 7.83 2.79
N HIS A 130 -19.77 6.94 3.68
CA HIS A 130 -18.58 7.19 4.46
C HIS A 130 -17.35 7.06 3.56
N VAL A 131 -16.44 8.01 3.68
CA VAL A 131 -15.09 8.02 3.18
C VAL A 131 -14.15 8.26 4.35
N LEU A 132 -13.10 7.45 4.47
CA LEU A 132 -11.97 7.71 5.34
C LEU A 132 -10.68 7.77 4.49
N ILE A 133 -9.77 8.66 4.88
CA ILE A 133 -8.50 8.86 4.20
C ILE A 133 -7.38 8.38 5.11
N MET A 134 -6.58 7.43 4.63
CA MET A 134 -5.44 6.86 5.32
C MET A 134 -4.19 7.74 5.15
N SER A 135 -3.51 8.05 6.24
CA SER A 135 -2.51 9.10 6.35
C SER A 135 -1.32 8.67 7.20
N GLY A 136 -0.10 8.93 6.74
CA GLY A 136 1.11 8.55 7.48
C GLY A 136 1.27 9.26 8.82
N LEU A 137 0.78 10.49 8.94
CA LEU A 137 0.85 11.27 10.18
C LEU A 137 -0.40 11.13 11.05
N TYR A 138 -1.57 10.95 10.44
CA TYR A 138 -2.86 11.01 11.15
C TYR A 138 -3.55 9.66 11.31
N GLY A 139 -3.05 8.60 10.67
CA GLY A 139 -3.69 7.28 10.66
C GLY A 139 -4.89 7.29 9.73
N LEU A 140 -6.09 7.49 10.27
CA LEU A 140 -7.31 7.72 9.50
C LEU A 140 -7.83 9.12 9.80
N VAL A 141 -8.34 9.79 8.77
CA VAL A 141 -9.02 11.09 8.89
C VAL A 141 -10.31 11.09 8.10
N THR A 142 -11.28 11.89 8.54
CA THR A 142 -12.44 12.20 7.69
C THR A 142 -12.04 13.21 6.61
N PRO A 143 -12.78 13.32 5.50
CA PRO A 143 -12.51 14.31 4.46
C PRO A 143 -12.57 15.76 4.95
N ALA A 144 -13.45 16.04 5.91
CA ALA A 144 -13.64 17.37 6.48
C ALA A 144 -12.73 17.65 7.69
N GLU A 145 -12.04 16.65 8.23
CA GLU A 145 -11.16 16.80 9.38
C GLU A 145 -10.09 17.87 9.09
N PRO A 146 -10.01 18.93 9.92
CA PRO A 146 -8.96 19.94 9.77
C PRO A 146 -7.60 19.33 10.09
N ILE A 147 -6.67 19.37 9.14
CA ILE A 147 -5.31 18.86 9.30
C ILE A 147 -4.26 19.93 8.93
N GLN A 148 -3.11 19.86 9.60
CA GLN A 148 -1.96 20.70 9.29
C GLN A 148 -1.27 20.27 7.99
N LEU A 149 -0.41 21.13 7.46
CA LEU A 149 0.51 20.78 6.38
C LEU A 149 1.60 19.85 6.92
N TYR A 150 1.92 18.77 6.21
CA TYR A 150 2.96 17.81 6.62
C TYR A 150 3.50 16.99 5.45
N SER A 151 4.63 16.33 5.66
CA SER A 151 5.14 15.23 4.84
C SER A 151 5.55 14.07 5.76
N MET A 152 4.85 12.95 5.64
CA MET A 152 5.11 11.71 6.37
C MET A 152 4.81 10.54 5.43
N PRO A 153 5.79 10.11 4.62
CA PRO A 153 5.60 8.99 3.70
C PRO A 153 5.43 7.69 4.47
N ILE A 154 4.65 6.78 3.91
CA ILE A 154 4.50 5.41 4.41
C ILE A 154 5.23 4.52 3.43
N GLU A 155 6.22 3.80 3.93
CA GLU A 155 6.93 2.77 3.17
C GLU A 155 6.87 1.44 3.91
N ARG A 156 6.93 0.35 3.16
CA ARG A 156 6.96 -1.01 3.72
C ARG A 156 8.12 -1.16 4.70
N GLY A 157 7.83 -1.64 5.91
CA GLY A 157 8.84 -1.86 6.95
C GLY A 157 9.34 -0.58 7.62
N SER A 158 8.75 0.58 7.31
CA SER A 158 9.13 1.84 7.97
C SER A 158 8.62 1.88 9.43
N LYS A 159 9.34 2.61 10.29
CA LYS A 159 8.87 2.96 11.65
C LYS A 159 7.50 3.64 11.66
N VAL A 160 7.13 4.31 10.57
CA VAL A 160 5.79 4.89 10.40
C VAL A 160 4.73 3.78 10.33
N GLN A 161 4.97 2.72 9.56
CA GLN A 161 4.09 1.55 9.55
C GLN A 161 4.04 0.86 10.91
N GLU A 162 5.17 0.76 11.61
CA GLU A 162 5.22 0.13 12.93
C GLU A 162 4.28 0.83 13.92
N ILE A 163 4.26 2.16 13.97
CA ILE A 163 3.34 2.92 14.84
C ILE A 163 1.88 2.49 14.58
N TRP A 164 1.45 2.50 13.33
CA TRP A 164 0.06 2.25 12.96
C TRP A 164 -0.36 0.77 13.06
N LYS A 165 0.60 -0.15 12.93
CA LYS A 165 0.38 -1.60 13.08
C LYS A 165 0.52 -2.07 14.52
N ARG A 166 1.22 -1.32 15.38
CA ARG A 166 1.46 -1.70 16.77
C ARG A 166 0.13 -1.84 17.50
N ASN A 167 -0.02 -2.98 18.17
CA ASN A 167 -1.26 -3.38 18.82
C ASN A 167 -2.50 -3.32 17.89
N LYS A 168 -2.33 -3.34 16.57
CA LYS A 168 -3.40 -3.15 15.57
C LYS A 168 -4.17 -1.82 15.74
N VAL A 169 -3.54 -0.74 16.20
CA VAL A 169 -4.24 0.51 16.53
C VAL A 169 -5.11 1.03 15.38
N LEU A 170 -4.59 1.06 14.15
CA LEU A 170 -5.35 1.56 13.01
C LEU A 170 -6.53 0.64 12.64
N THR A 171 -6.33 -0.68 12.71
CA THR A 171 -7.39 -1.67 12.54
C THR A 171 -8.50 -1.48 13.55
N ARG A 172 -8.17 -1.31 14.85
CA ARG A 172 -9.18 -1.12 15.91
C ARG A 172 -9.99 0.16 15.72
N VAL A 173 -9.32 1.25 15.31
CA VAL A 173 -9.98 2.52 14.97
C VAL A 173 -10.98 2.32 13.83
N LEU A 174 -10.59 1.61 12.77
CA LEU A 174 -11.49 1.33 11.64
C LEU A 174 -12.66 0.43 12.06
N VAL A 175 -12.42 -0.59 12.88
CA VAL A 175 -13.46 -1.49 13.42
C VAL A 175 -14.47 -0.70 14.24
N GLU A 176 -14.01 0.12 15.19
CA GLU A 176 -14.92 0.91 16.02
C GLU A 176 -15.73 1.87 15.16
N TYR A 177 -15.09 2.60 14.23
CA TYR A 177 -15.79 3.50 13.32
C TYR A 177 -16.86 2.75 12.51
N ALA A 178 -16.52 1.60 11.95
CA ALA A 178 -17.44 0.78 11.18
C ALA A 178 -18.63 0.28 12.01
N GLN A 179 -18.39 -0.16 13.25
CA GLN A 179 -19.44 -0.62 14.17
C GLN A 179 -20.37 0.53 14.59
N LEU A 180 -19.82 1.68 14.98
CA LEU A 180 -20.60 2.85 15.38
C LEU A 180 -21.52 3.34 14.26
N ASN A 181 -21.07 3.23 13.01
CA ASN A 181 -21.83 3.65 11.83
C ASN A 181 -22.57 2.48 11.14
N ARG A 182 -22.57 1.28 11.74
CA ARG A 182 -23.25 0.08 11.21
C ARG A 182 -22.89 -0.23 9.75
N ILE A 183 -21.63 -0.01 9.38
CA ILE A 183 -21.12 -0.26 8.04
C ILE A 183 -21.28 -1.74 7.70
N LYS A 184 -21.83 -2.00 6.50
CA LYS A 184 -22.04 -3.35 5.95
C LYS A 184 -21.16 -3.64 4.75
N ARG A 185 -20.69 -2.62 4.03
CA ARG A 185 -19.77 -2.79 2.90
C ARG A 185 -18.65 -1.77 2.95
N ILE A 186 -17.43 -2.26 2.73
CA ILE A 186 -16.21 -1.45 2.69
C ILE A 186 -15.54 -1.63 1.33
N PHE A 187 -15.27 -0.53 0.65
CA PHE A 187 -14.45 -0.50 -0.56
C PHE A 187 -13.04 0.00 -0.23
N ASP A 188 -12.05 -0.84 -0.51
CA ASP A 188 -10.63 -0.51 -0.36
C ASP A 188 -10.07 0.10 -1.65
N PHE A 189 -9.87 1.41 -1.65
CA PHE A 189 -9.22 2.22 -2.68
C PHE A 189 -7.78 2.60 -2.32
N THR A 190 -7.10 1.83 -1.46
CA THR A 190 -5.74 2.17 -1.03
C THR A 190 -4.71 2.11 -2.15
N ALA A 191 -4.97 1.31 -3.18
CA ALA A 191 -4.14 1.11 -4.38
C ALA A 191 -2.75 0.49 -4.14
N ARG A 192 -2.11 0.79 -3.01
CA ARG A 192 -0.74 0.42 -2.66
C ARG A 192 -0.70 -0.54 -1.50
N SER A 193 0.21 -1.51 -1.57
CA SER A 193 0.37 -2.53 -0.54
C SER A 193 0.86 -1.98 0.81
N ASP A 194 1.69 -0.92 0.82
CA ASP A 194 2.19 -0.28 2.04
C ASP A 194 1.12 0.46 2.85
N TYR A 195 0.06 0.96 2.22
CA TYR A 195 -1.12 1.47 2.90
C TYR A 195 -2.06 0.33 3.31
N ARG A 196 -2.36 -0.59 2.38
CA ARG A 196 -3.28 -1.72 2.63
C ARG A 196 -2.88 -2.54 3.85
N GLU A 197 -1.58 -2.74 4.07
CA GLU A 197 -1.03 -3.53 5.17
C GLU A 197 -1.04 -2.86 6.55
N LEU A 198 -1.45 -1.59 6.64
CA LEU A 198 -1.70 -0.94 7.94
C LEU A 198 -2.95 -1.48 8.63
N ILE A 199 -3.86 -2.06 7.84
CA ILE A 199 -5.13 -2.63 8.30
C ILE A 199 -5.08 -4.15 8.17
N ASP A 200 -5.51 -4.81 9.23
CA ASP A 200 -5.83 -6.24 9.21
C ASP A 200 -7.28 -6.41 8.73
N TRP A 201 -7.47 -6.50 7.41
CA TRP A 201 -8.79 -6.50 6.77
C TRP A 201 -9.65 -7.72 7.14
N ASP A 202 -9.02 -8.88 7.32
CA ASP A 202 -9.73 -10.08 7.79
C ASP A 202 -10.28 -9.85 9.21
N PHE A 203 -9.50 -9.20 10.08
CA PHE A 203 -9.98 -8.81 11.40
C PHE A 203 -11.13 -7.80 11.32
N VAL A 204 -11.06 -6.82 10.41
CA VAL A 204 -12.15 -5.86 10.19
C VAL A 204 -13.42 -6.57 9.77
N ALA A 205 -13.37 -7.43 8.74
CA ALA A 205 -14.51 -8.17 8.24
C ALA A 205 -15.14 -9.03 9.35
N ASN A 206 -14.32 -9.78 10.09
CA ASN A 206 -14.80 -10.64 11.19
C ASN A 206 -15.41 -9.86 12.36
N ALA A 207 -14.80 -8.74 12.76
CA ALA A 207 -15.25 -7.96 13.92
C ALA A 207 -16.49 -7.09 13.62
N THR A 208 -16.68 -6.69 12.36
CA THR A 208 -17.78 -5.80 11.95
C THR A 208 -18.92 -6.53 11.27
N GLY A 209 -18.66 -7.71 10.68
CA GLY A 209 -19.57 -8.39 9.77
C GLY A 209 -19.70 -7.69 8.40
N ALA A 210 -18.89 -6.68 8.12
CA ALA A 210 -18.91 -5.97 6.85
C ALA A 210 -18.20 -6.77 5.75
N GLU A 211 -18.77 -6.73 4.54
CA GLU A 211 -18.11 -7.23 3.34
C GLU A 211 -17.04 -6.25 2.89
N VAL A 212 -15.82 -6.74 2.69
CA VAL A 212 -14.70 -5.93 2.20
C VAL A 212 -14.46 -6.25 0.73
N LEU A 213 -14.60 -5.24 -0.12
CA LEU A 213 -14.29 -5.31 -1.54
C LEU A 213 -13.04 -4.49 -1.86
N TYR A 214 -12.10 -5.11 -2.55
CA TYR A 214 -10.82 -4.54 -2.96
C TYR A 214 -10.91 -4.02 -4.38
N CYS A 215 -10.58 -2.74 -4.54
CA CYS A 215 -10.58 -2.08 -5.83
C CYS A 215 -9.19 -2.15 -6.48
N PHE A 216 -9.16 -2.43 -7.77
CA PHE A 216 -7.96 -2.46 -8.62
C PHE A 216 -8.23 -1.68 -9.90
N SER A 217 -7.21 -1.02 -10.41
CA SER A 217 -7.31 -0.40 -11.73
C SER A 217 -6.98 -1.43 -12.80
N VAL A 218 -7.77 -1.44 -13.87
CA VAL A 218 -7.46 -2.25 -15.07
C VAL A 218 -6.41 -1.57 -15.96
N MET A 219 -6.15 -0.27 -15.73
CA MET A 219 -5.28 0.57 -16.54
C MET A 219 -3.83 0.66 -16.03
N GLY A 220 -3.56 0.28 -14.78
CA GLY A 220 -2.25 0.43 -14.14
C GLY A 220 -2.26 0.09 -12.65
N GLY A 221 -1.13 -0.42 -12.14
CA GLY A 221 -0.98 -0.85 -10.74
C GLY A 221 -0.55 0.27 -9.78
N ASP A 222 -0.61 -0.01 -8.48
CA ASP A 222 -0.15 0.87 -7.39
C ASP A 222 -0.60 2.34 -7.54
N GLU A 223 0.34 3.27 -7.71
CA GLU A 223 0.03 4.69 -7.71
C GLU A 223 -0.69 5.15 -9.00
N ASP A 224 -0.60 4.37 -10.09
CA ASP A 224 -1.29 4.68 -11.35
C ASP A 224 -2.79 4.36 -11.27
N ALA A 225 -3.19 3.49 -10.35
CA ALA A 225 -4.59 3.22 -10.04
C ALA A 225 -5.32 4.41 -9.41
N LEU A 226 -4.59 5.40 -8.87
CA LEU A 226 -5.18 6.56 -8.19
C LEU A 226 -6.04 7.44 -9.09
N ILE A 227 -5.72 7.54 -10.38
CA ILE A 227 -6.51 8.33 -11.35
C ILE A 227 -7.85 7.62 -11.66
N PRO A 228 -7.85 6.34 -12.07
CA PRO A 228 -9.07 5.52 -12.18
C PRO A 228 -9.95 5.56 -10.94
N PHE A 229 -9.39 5.42 -9.74
CA PHE A 229 -10.16 5.45 -8.50
C PHE A 229 -10.86 6.79 -8.28
N ALA A 230 -10.17 7.90 -8.55
CA ALA A 230 -10.77 9.23 -8.43
C ALA A 230 -11.93 9.44 -9.41
N LYS A 231 -11.78 8.96 -10.66
CA LYS A 231 -12.85 9.01 -11.67
C LYS A 231 -14.04 8.16 -11.26
N PHE A 232 -13.81 6.91 -10.89
CA PHE A 232 -14.85 5.99 -10.40
C PHE A 232 -15.61 6.57 -9.21
N MET A 233 -14.89 7.09 -8.21
CA MET A 233 -15.53 7.72 -7.05
C MET A 233 -16.38 8.93 -7.46
N LYS A 234 -15.85 9.82 -8.30
CA LYS A 234 -16.54 11.03 -8.77
C LYS A 234 -17.79 10.75 -9.61
N ASN A 235 -17.68 9.79 -10.52
CA ASN A 235 -18.66 9.55 -11.57
C ASN A 235 -19.75 8.56 -11.12
N PHE A 236 -19.41 7.67 -10.20
CA PHE A 236 -20.30 6.59 -9.79
C PHE A 236 -20.39 6.49 -8.26
N ALA A 237 -19.30 6.15 -7.57
CA ALA A 237 -19.40 5.67 -6.18
C ALA A 237 -19.99 6.70 -5.20
N LEU A 238 -19.66 7.98 -5.36
CA LEU A 238 -20.12 9.04 -4.46
C LEU A 238 -21.57 9.49 -4.71
N VAL A 239 -22.17 9.08 -5.82
CA VAL A 239 -23.53 9.49 -6.24
C VAL A 239 -24.52 8.33 -6.36
N ALA A 240 -24.01 7.10 -6.42
CA ALA A 240 -24.82 5.88 -6.41
C ALA A 240 -25.64 5.76 -5.12
N SER A 241 -26.73 5.01 -5.15
CA SER A 241 -27.51 4.68 -3.95
C SER A 241 -26.82 3.60 -3.11
N GLU A 242 -27.24 3.45 -1.85
CA GLU A 242 -26.77 2.36 -0.99
C GLU A 242 -27.08 0.99 -1.63
N GLU A 243 -28.26 0.84 -2.25
CA GLU A 243 -28.69 -0.37 -2.95
C GLU A 243 -27.82 -0.67 -4.17
N GLU A 244 -27.49 0.34 -4.99
CA GLU A 244 -26.61 0.18 -6.15
C GLU A 244 -25.22 -0.28 -5.72
N LEU A 245 -24.66 0.31 -4.66
CA LEU A 245 -23.37 -0.09 -4.12
C LEU A 245 -23.40 -1.48 -3.47
N PHE A 246 -24.54 -1.91 -2.90
CA PHE A 246 -24.75 -3.27 -2.40
C PHE A 246 -25.00 -4.31 -3.50
N ALA A 247 -25.47 -3.91 -4.66
CA ALA A 247 -25.69 -4.80 -5.79
C ALA A 247 -24.40 -5.22 -6.50
N ILE A 248 -23.30 -4.48 -6.31
CA ILE A 248 -21.99 -4.81 -6.88
C ILE A 248 -21.55 -6.18 -6.35
N LYS A 249 -21.21 -7.09 -7.26
CA LYS A 249 -20.67 -8.41 -6.94
C LYS A 249 -19.15 -8.42 -7.12
N PRO A 250 -18.41 -9.29 -6.42
CA PRO A 250 -17.01 -9.55 -6.76
C PRO A 250 -16.85 -9.88 -8.25
N GLU A 251 -15.70 -9.51 -8.80
CA GLU A 251 -15.35 -9.61 -10.24
C GLU A 251 -16.11 -8.67 -11.18
N THR A 252 -16.83 -7.68 -10.65
CA THR A 252 -17.44 -6.62 -11.45
C THR A 252 -16.39 -5.60 -11.87
N GLU A 253 -16.39 -5.23 -13.15
CA GLU A 253 -15.64 -4.08 -13.67
C GLU A 253 -16.61 -2.94 -13.97
N ILE A 254 -16.31 -1.75 -13.46
CA ILE A 254 -17.07 -0.53 -13.69
C ILE A 254 -16.08 0.57 -14.05
N GLU A 255 -16.25 1.16 -15.24
CA GLU A 255 -15.22 2.02 -15.84
C GLU A 255 -13.85 1.32 -15.83
N ASP A 256 -12.82 1.98 -15.31
CA ASP A 256 -11.45 1.48 -15.24
C ASP A 256 -11.15 0.73 -13.90
N VAL A 257 -12.18 0.35 -13.14
CA VAL A 257 -12.04 -0.25 -11.80
C VAL A 257 -12.62 -1.66 -11.74
N LEU A 258 -11.75 -2.62 -11.45
CA LEU A 258 -12.10 -3.98 -11.08
C LEU A 258 -12.34 -4.07 -9.56
N ILE A 259 -13.47 -4.65 -9.17
CA ILE A 259 -13.88 -4.82 -7.78
C ILE A 259 -13.84 -6.32 -7.44
N ARG A 260 -13.14 -6.71 -6.37
CA ARG A 260 -12.94 -8.11 -5.97
C ARG A 260 -13.15 -8.31 -4.48
N ASP A 261 -13.37 -9.55 -4.05
CA ASP A 261 -13.40 -9.97 -2.64
C ASP A 261 -12.04 -10.49 -2.13
N VAL A 262 -11.00 -10.40 -2.96
CA VAL A 262 -9.63 -10.81 -2.64
C VAL A 262 -8.63 -9.65 -2.77
N PRO A 263 -7.59 -9.58 -1.92
CA PRO A 263 -6.68 -8.42 -1.84
C PRO A 263 -5.59 -8.39 -2.93
N TYR A 264 -5.84 -9.02 -4.09
CA TYR A 264 -4.93 -9.07 -5.23
C TYR A 264 -5.68 -8.88 -6.55
N THR A 265 -5.03 -8.27 -7.55
CA THR A 265 -5.60 -8.05 -8.89
C THR A 265 -5.62 -9.34 -9.73
N ARG A 266 -6.27 -9.35 -10.90
CA ARG A 266 -6.26 -10.50 -11.82
C ARG A 266 -4.87 -10.72 -12.42
N ALA A 267 -4.56 -11.97 -12.77
CA ALA A 267 -3.29 -12.36 -13.36
C ALA A 267 -2.98 -11.61 -14.67
N ASN A 268 -4.01 -11.24 -15.44
CA ASN A 268 -3.89 -10.57 -16.73
C ASN A 268 -3.81 -9.05 -16.62
N LEU A 269 -4.10 -8.44 -15.47
CA LEU A 269 -4.07 -7.00 -15.28
C LEU A 269 -2.67 -6.48 -14.84
N PRO A 270 -2.42 -5.16 -14.97
CA PRO A 270 -1.17 -4.54 -14.53
C PRO A 270 -0.95 -4.74 -13.02
N SER A 271 0.24 -5.20 -12.65
CA SER A 271 0.73 -5.21 -11.27
C SER A 271 2.21 -4.89 -11.28
N LYS A 272 2.66 -4.01 -10.38
CA LYS A 272 4.06 -3.56 -10.35
C LYS A 272 5.04 -4.72 -10.12
N GLU A 273 4.62 -5.73 -9.36
CA GLU A 273 5.38 -6.97 -9.19
C GLU A 273 5.52 -7.73 -10.52
N ARG A 274 4.41 -7.91 -11.26
CA ARG A 274 4.44 -8.56 -12.58
C ARG A 274 5.23 -7.74 -13.59
N GLU A 275 5.11 -6.41 -13.58
CA GLU A 275 5.91 -5.51 -14.42
C GLU A 275 7.40 -5.63 -14.12
N ARG A 276 7.81 -5.69 -12.84
CA ARG A 276 9.21 -5.95 -12.46
C ARG A 276 9.70 -7.30 -12.96
N ILE A 277 8.88 -8.34 -12.85
CA ILE A 277 9.23 -9.68 -13.36
C ILE A 277 9.36 -9.63 -14.89
N LEU A 278 8.40 -9.05 -15.61
CA LEU A 278 8.43 -8.93 -17.07
C LEU A 278 9.63 -8.11 -17.55
N GLN A 279 9.94 -6.99 -16.87
CA GLN A 279 11.12 -6.19 -17.16
C GLN A 279 12.42 -6.99 -16.92
N ALA A 280 12.50 -7.73 -15.81
CA ALA A 280 13.67 -8.57 -15.51
C ALA A 280 13.83 -9.73 -16.50
N ILE A 281 12.74 -10.25 -17.07
CA ILE A 281 12.78 -11.31 -18.10
C ILE A 281 13.37 -10.80 -19.42
N GLU A 282 13.16 -9.52 -19.74
CA GLU A 282 13.69 -8.86 -20.95
C GLU A 282 15.18 -8.48 -20.80
N GLU A 283 15.73 -8.50 -19.58
CA GLU A 283 17.13 -8.19 -19.36
C GLU A 283 18.04 -9.27 -19.95
N ILE A 284 19.18 -8.83 -20.49
CA ILE A 284 20.24 -9.74 -20.91
C ILE A 284 20.87 -10.32 -19.65
N PRO A 285 20.75 -11.64 -19.40
CA PRO A 285 21.31 -12.25 -18.21
C PRO A 285 22.83 -12.39 -18.35
N LEU A 286 23.54 -12.40 -17.22
CA LEU A 286 24.99 -12.54 -17.19
C LEU A 286 25.44 -13.91 -17.71
N ALA A 287 26.73 -14.00 -18.06
CA ALA A 287 27.33 -15.25 -18.52
C ALA A 287 27.06 -16.39 -17.50
N PRO A 288 26.60 -17.58 -17.95
CA PRO A 288 26.36 -18.69 -17.04
C PRO A 288 27.65 -19.14 -16.33
N ILE A 289 27.54 -19.41 -15.04
CA ILE A 289 28.62 -19.88 -14.17
C ILE A 289 28.20 -21.14 -13.41
N SER A 290 29.17 -21.95 -12.98
CA SER A 290 28.91 -23.08 -12.09
C SER A 290 28.48 -22.59 -10.70
N VAL A 291 27.68 -23.39 -9.99
CA VAL A 291 27.14 -23.05 -8.66
C VAL A 291 28.22 -22.64 -7.66
N GLU A 292 29.39 -23.25 -7.75
CA GLU A 292 30.53 -23.03 -6.86
C GLU A 292 31.13 -21.62 -7.01
N LYS A 293 30.92 -20.96 -8.17
CA LYS A 293 31.42 -19.61 -8.46
C LYS A 293 30.46 -18.51 -8.00
N ILE A 294 29.22 -18.86 -7.66
CA ILE A 294 28.17 -17.89 -7.30
C ILE A 294 28.54 -17.05 -6.07
N PRO A 295 29.09 -17.61 -4.98
CA PRO A 295 29.44 -16.80 -3.81
C PRO A 295 30.44 -15.68 -4.17
N ASP A 296 31.42 -16.00 -5.03
CA ASP A 296 32.45 -15.06 -5.44
C ASP A 296 31.86 -13.98 -6.38
N GLU A 297 30.99 -14.37 -7.31
CA GLU A 297 30.35 -13.44 -8.27
C GLU A 297 29.29 -12.52 -7.63
N LEU A 298 28.59 -13.01 -6.60
CA LEU A 298 27.54 -12.25 -5.90
C LEU A 298 28.04 -11.57 -4.63
N GLY A 299 29.31 -11.76 -4.25
CA GLY A 299 29.89 -11.21 -3.03
C GLY A 299 29.28 -11.77 -1.74
N ILE A 300 28.72 -12.99 -1.78
CA ILE A 300 28.07 -13.66 -0.65
C ILE A 300 29.08 -14.55 0.07
N GLY A 301 29.05 -14.56 1.40
CA GLY A 301 29.88 -15.46 2.19
C GLY A 301 29.62 -16.93 1.84
N ARG A 302 30.68 -17.72 1.63
CA ARG A 302 30.56 -19.16 1.36
C ARG A 302 29.89 -19.85 2.56
N PRO A 303 28.69 -20.45 2.41
CA PRO A 303 28.14 -21.31 3.44
C PRO A 303 29.10 -22.48 3.64
N GLY A 304 29.32 -22.91 4.90
CA GLY A 304 30.26 -23.98 5.23
C GLY A 304 29.96 -25.36 4.62
N ASP A 305 28.80 -25.54 3.95
CA ASP A 305 28.27 -26.83 3.53
C ASP A 305 27.44 -26.75 2.22
N ILE A 306 27.96 -26.22 1.11
CA ILE A 306 27.35 -26.53 -0.20
C ILE A 306 27.70 -27.98 -0.54
N LYS A 307 26.88 -28.93 -0.07
CA LYS A 307 27.10 -30.37 -0.22
C LYS A 307 26.61 -30.94 -1.55
N GLU A 308 25.80 -30.19 -2.28
CA GLU A 308 25.19 -30.61 -3.54
C GLU A 308 25.39 -29.52 -4.59
N SER A 309 26.13 -29.82 -5.65
CA SER A 309 26.14 -29.03 -6.88
C SER A 309 25.56 -29.83 -8.02
N GLY A 310 24.55 -29.26 -8.67
CA GLY A 310 23.89 -29.89 -9.80
C GLY A 310 24.59 -29.62 -11.13
N ASN A 311 24.15 -30.30 -12.17
CA ASN A 311 24.74 -30.23 -13.51
C ASN A 311 24.22 -29.06 -14.36
N TRP A 312 23.50 -28.11 -13.76
CA TRP A 312 23.00 -26.90 -14.40
C TRP A 312 23.93 -25.72 -14.12
N LEU A 313 24.26 -24.98 -15.17
CA LEU A 313 24.91 -23.67 -15.03
C LEU A 313 23.89 -22.64 -14.56
N ILE A 314 24.34 -21.67 -13.77
CA ILE A 314 23.50 -20.63 -13.21
C ILE A 314 23.82 -19.31 -13.91
N SER A 315 22.80 -18.63 -14.36
CA SER A 315 22.88 -17.29 -14.95
C SER A 315 21.88 -16.40 -14.23
N PHE A 316 22.14 -15.10 -14.11
CA PHE A 316 21.23 -14.18 -13.43
C PHE A 316 21.14 -12.84 -14.14
N THR A 317 19.99 -12.21 -13.98
CA THR A 317 19.70 -10.88 -14.53
C THR A 317 20.29 -9.78 -13.63
N PRO A 318 20.59 -8.58 -14.17
CA PRO A 318 20.90 -7.39 -13.38
C PRO A 318 19.87 -7.11 -12.27
N SER A 319 18.58 -7.33 -12.54
CA SER A 319 17.49 -7.20 -11.57
C SER A 319 17.61 -8.18 -10.42
N PHE A 320 17.99 -9.44 -10.69
CA PHE A 320 18.29 -10.41 -9.63
C PHE A 320 19.44 -9.90 -8.74
N GLN A 321 20.58 -9.50 -9.32
CA GLN A 321 21.72 -8.99 -8.54
C GLN A 321 21.34 -7.79 -7.68
N LYS A 322 20.64 -6.81 -8.26
CA LYS A 322 20.19 -5.61 -7.55
C LYS A 322 19.21 -5.95 -6.42
N SER A 323 18.30 -6.89 -6.67
CA SER A 323 17.35 -7.32 -5.65
C SER A 323 18.04 -8.07 -4.50
N LEU A 324 19.06 -8.88 -4.80
CA LEU A 324 19.86 -9.58 -3.82
C LEU A 324 20.71 -8.62 -2.99
N SER A 325 21.37 -7.63 -3.61
CA SER A 325 22.18 -6.63 -2.90
C SER A 325 21.36 -5.74 -1.95
N SER A 326 20.03 -5.71 -2.12
CA SER A 326 19.12 -5.00 -1.22
C SER A 326 18.73 -5.80 0.03
N ILE A 327 19.13 -7.07 0.13
CA ILE A 327 18.86 -7.94 1.29
C ILE A 327 20.00 -7.77 2.30
N GLU A 328 19.74 -7.08 3.40
CA GLU A 328 20.75 -6.84 4.45
C GLU A 328 20.98 -8.06 5.38
N ASP A 329 20.10 -9.07 5.33
CA ASP A 329 20.18 -10.27 6.18
C ASP A 329 21.09 -11.36 5.58
N LYS A 330 22.31 -11.46 6.13
CA LYS A 330 23.30 -12.49 5.75
C LYS A 330 22.81 -13.93 5.91
N LYS A 331 21.88 -14.21 6.83
CA LYS A 331 21.29 -15.56 6.93
C LYS A 331 20.39 -15.84 5.75
N MET A 332 19.68 -14.83 5.25
CA MET A 332 18.84 -14.96 4.06
C MET A 332 19.69 -15.23 2.82
N GLU A 333 20.82 -14.53 2.65
CA GLU A 333 21.78 -14.79 1.57
C GLU A 333 22.22 -16.27 1.54
N GLY A 334 22.57 -16.85 2.70
CA GLY A 334 22.91 -18.26 2.81
C GLY A 334 21.77 -19.20 2.39
N ARG A 335 20.52 -18.89 2.76
CA ARG A 335 19.34 -19.67 2.35
C ARG A 335 19.06 -19.54 0.85
N ILE A 336 19.39 -18.41 0.25
CA ILE A 336 19.27 -18.19 -1.19
C ILE A 336 20.28 -19.06 -1.94
N LEU A 337 21.54 -19.09 -1.48
CA LEU A 337 22.54 -19.99 -2.04
C LEU A 337 22.14 -21.47 -1.91
N GLU A 338 21.60 -21.88 -0.76
CA GLU A 338 21.09 -23.24 -0.56
C GLU A 338 19.93 -23.56 -1.52
N ALA A 339 19.03 -22.62 -1.76
CA ALA A 339 17.94 -22.78 -2.72
C ALA A 339 18.46 -22.89 -4.17
N ILE A 340 19.44 -22.07 -4.55
CA ILE A 340 20.07 -22.13 -5.89
C ILE A 340 20.80 -23.47 -6.07
N ALA A 341 21.53 -23.94 -5.07
CA ALA A 341 22.19 -25.24 -5.10
C ALA A 341 21.18 -26.38 -5.31
N LYS A 342 20.06 -26.40 -4.57
CA LYS A 342 18.98 -27.38 -4.77
C LYS A 342 18.35 -27.30 -6.16
N LEU A 343 18.07 -26.08 -6.63
CA LEU A 343 17.51 -25.87 -7.97
C LEU A 343 18.48 -26.28 -9.08
N SER A 344 19.78 -26.15 -8.87
CA SER A 344 20.79 -26.58 -9.84
C SER A 344 20.78 -28.10 -10.07
N CYS A 345 20.31 -28.89 -9.10
CA CYS A 345 20.19 -30.34 -9.24
C CYS A 345 18.96 -30.72 -10.07
N ASN A 346 17.82 -30.07 -9.81
CA ASN A 346 16.59 -30.27 -10.56
C ASN A 346 15.68 -29.02 -10.48
N PRO A 347 15.76 -28.11 -11.46
CA PRO A 347 15.05 -26.84 -11.37
C PRO A 347 13.53 -26.99 -11.55
N THR A 348 13.08 -28.08 -12.17
CA THR A 348 11.65 -28.35 -12.47
C THR A 348 11.01 -29.36 -11.52
N ALA A 349 11.70 -29.75 -10.44
CA ALA A 349 11.12 -30.61 -9.41
C ALA A 349 9.92 -29.90 -8.75
N LEU A 350 8.73 -30.49 -8.83
CA LEU A 350 7.57 -30.03 -8.08
C LEU A 350 7.78 -30.33 -6.60
N ILE A 351 7.92 -29.29 -5.78
CA ILE A 351 8.13 -29.42 -4.33
C ILE A 351 6.99 -28.68 -3.64
N GLY A 352 5.82 -29.30 -3.51
CA GLY A 352 4.67 -28.71 -2.79
C GLY A 352 4.40 -27.25 -3.18
N ASP A 353 4.33 -26.35 -2.19
CA ASP A 353 4.28 -24.89 -2.40
C ASP A 353 5.68 -24.24 -2.51
N THR A 354 6.74 -25.03 -2.33
CA THR A 354 8.11 -24.53 -2.39
C THR A 354 8.56 -24.26 -3.82
N ASN A 355 8.45 -25.22 -4.74
CA ASN A 355 8.84 -25.03 -6.15
C ASN A 355 7.69 -25.38 -7.08
N LYS A 356 7.19 -24.40 -7.84
CA LYS A 356 6.05 -24.55 -8.75
C LYS A 356 6.18 -23.71 -10.02
N PRO A 357 5.64 -24.18 -11.15
CA PRO A 357 5.56 -23.40 -12.37
C PRO A 357 4.56 -22.25 -12.20
N LEU A 358 4.82 -21.14 -12.89
CA LEU A 358 3.91 -20.01 -13.03
C LEU A 358 3.00 -20.21 -14.25
N SER A 359 1.79 -19.62 -14.21
CA SER A 359 0.81 -19.71 -15.29
C SER A 359 0.66 -18.39 -16.08
N GLY A 360 -0.24 -18.39 -17.07
CA GLY A 360 -0.55 -17.22 -17.89
C GLY A 360 0.64 -16.69 -18.70
N SER A 361 0.87 -15.38 -18.67
CA SER A 361 1.97 -14.74 -19.40
C SER A 361 3.36 -15.07 -18.87
N LEU A 362 3.45 -15.70 -17.69
CA LEU A 362 4.71 -16.15 -17.09
C LEU A 362 4.92 -17.66 -17.30
N LYS A 363 4.15 -18.29 -18.20
CA LYS A 363 4.33 -19.71 -18.54
C LYS A 363 5.77 -20.00 -18.94
N GLY A 364 6.34 -21.06 -18.37
CA GLY A 364 7.75 -21.44 -18.53
C GLY A 364 8.66 -20.86 -17.45
N MET A 365 8.19 -19.90 -16.66
CA MET A 365 8.83 -19.46 -15.43
C MET A 365 8.39 -20.31 -14.25
N TRP A 366 9.21 -20.30 -13.21
CA TRP A 366 9.02 -21.04 -11.98
C TRP A 366 9.28 -20.14 -10.78
N ARG A 367 8.73 -20.55 -9.65
CA ARG A 367 8.91 -19.85 -8.38
C ARG A 367 9.39 -20.82 -7.32
N TYR A 368 10.48 -20.47 -6.67
CA TYR A 368 11.00 -21.14 -5.49
C TYR A 368 10.81 -20.29 -4.22
N ARG A 369 10.22 -20.86 -3.16
CA ARG A 369 9.94 -20.17 -1.88
C ARG A 369 11.09 -20.33 -0.90
N ILE A 370 11.55 -19.21 -0.33
CA ILE A 370 12.66 -19.14 0.62
C ILE A 370 12.19 -18.35 1.84
N GLY A 371 11.51 -19.01 2.77
CA GLY A 371 10.84 -18.33 3.89
C GLY A 371 9.78 -17.35 3.40
N ASP A 372 10.02 -16.06 3.65
CA ASP A 372 9.19 -14.93 3.20
C ASP A 372 9.69 -14.30 1.90
N TYR A 373 10.61 -14.94 1.18
CA TYR A 373 11.05 -14.51 -0.14
C TYR A 373 10.65 -15.51 -1.21
N ARG A 374 10.59 -15.03 -2.45
CA ARG A 374 10.36 -15.84 -3.63
C ARG A 374 11.41 -15.52 -4.68
N LEU A 375 12.04 -16.58 -5.16
CA LEU A 375 12.96 -16.56 -6.28
C LEU A 375 12.19 -16.95 -7.54
N ILE A 376 12.15 -16.06 -8.52
CA ILE A 376 11.64 -16.35 -9.86
C ILE A 376 12.81 -16.86 -10.71
N HIS A 377 12.62 -18.01 -11.34
CA HIS A 377 13.64 -18.65 -12.16
C HIS A 377 13.07 -19.25 -13.44
N LYS A 378 13.92 -19.45 -14.44
CA LYS A 378 13.59 -20.05 -15.73
C LYS A 378 14.62 -21.13 -16.07
N PRO A 379 14.27 -22.42 -16.06
CA PRO A 379 15.13 -23.45 -16.60
C PRO A 379 15.12 -23.44 -18.13
N ASP A 380 16.31 -23.53 -18.74
CA ASP A 380 16.53 -23.81 -20.16
C ASP A 380 17.19 -25.21 -20.28
N PRO A 381 16.38 -26.28 -20.47
CA PRO A 381 16.86 -27.66 -20.52
C PRO A 381 17.85 -27.93 -21.64
N ASP A 382 17.70 -27.24 -22.78
CA ASP A 382 18.53 -27.45 -23.97
C ASP A 382 19.96 -26.99 -23.69
N LYS A 383 20.11 -25.86 -22.99
CA LYS A 383 21.42 -25.32 -22.60
C LYS A 383 21.91 -25.82 -21.25
N ARG A 384 21.06 -26.50 -20.48
CA ARG A 384 21.26 -26.79 -19.04
C ARG A 384 21.65 -25.54 -18.26
N VAL A 385 20.93 -24.43 -18.51
CA VAL A 385 21.11 -23.17 -17.80
C VAL A 385 19.86 -22.86 -16.98
N LEU A 386 20.05 -22.53 -15.71
CA LEU A 386 19.02 -21.99 -14.84
C LEU A 386 19.21 -20.47 -14.75
N TYR A 387 18.25 -19.73 -15.30
CA TYR A 387 18.22 -18.28 -15.24
C TYR A 387 17.50 -17.82 -13.97
N LEU A 388 18.19 -17.13 -13.07
CA LEU A 388 17.61 -16.47 -11.91
C LEU A 388 17.16 -15.07 -12.32
N ILE A 389 15.86 -14.82 -12.25
CA ILE A 389 15.22 -13.62 -12.84
C ILE A 389 15.08 -12.51 -11.81
N LEU A 390 14.60 -12.84 -10.61
CA LEU A 390 14.35 -11.86 -9.56
C LEU A 390 14.20 -12.59 -8.23
N ILE A 391 14.65 -11.99 -7.13
CA ILE A 391 14.23 -12.38 -5.80
C ILE A 391 13.48 -11.22 -5.13
N HIS A 392 12.34 -11.50 -4.51
CA HIS A 392 11.55 -10.46 -3.87
C HIS A 392 10.84 -10.99 -2.61
N PRO A 393 10.59 -10.14 -1.60
CA PRO A 393 9.72 -10.48 -0.49
C PRO A 393 8.35 -10.95 -0.99
N ARG A 394 7.75 -11.87 -0.23
CA ARG A 394 6.39 -12.34 -0.36
C ARG A 394 5.47 -11.15 -0.17
N GLU A 395 4.97 -10.61 -1.27
CA GLU A 395 3.73 -9.85 -1.20
C GLU A 395 2.61 -10.82 -0.83
N LYS A 396 1.64 -10.38 -0.02
CA LYS A 396 0.40 -11.14 0.27
C LYS A 396 -0.48 -11.36 -0.99
N VAL A 397 0.04 -11.05 -2.19
CA VAL A 397 -0.70 -10.82 -3.44
C VAL A 397 -0.63 -12.02 -4.41
N TYR A 398 0.05 -13.12 -4.06
CA TYR A 398 0.31 -14.22 -5.00
C TYR A 398 -0.89 -15.08 -5.40
N GLY A 399 -2.08 -14.83 -4.86
CA GLY A 399 -3.27 -15.57 -5.27
C GLY A 399 -3.59 -15.42 -6.77
N SER A 400 -3.07 -14.37 -7.43
CA SER A 400 -3.25 -14.15 -8.87
C SER A 400 -2.28 -14.92 -9.77
N LEU A 401 -1.06 -15.21 -9.31
CA LEU A 401 -0.06 -15.93 -10.12
C LEU A 401 -0.24 -17.45 -10.10
N GLU A 402 -1.02 -17.96 -9.13
CA GLU A 402 -1.22 -19.38 -8.87
C GLU A 402 -2.59 -19.90 -9.31
N LYS A 403 -3.54 -19.00 -9.62
CA LYS A 403 -4.91 -19.35 -10.03
C LYS A 403 -5.24 -18.68 -11.36
N SER A 404 -4.84 -19.33 -12.45
CA SER A 404 -5.55 -19.33 -13.73
C SER A 404 -5.22 -20.61 -14.48
#